data_AF-A0AAU2SIG4-F1
#
_entry.id   AF-A0AAU2SIG4-F1
#
_cell.length_a   1.000
_cell.length_b   1.000
_cell.length_c   1.000
_cell.angle_alpha   90.00
_cell.angle_beta   90.00
_cell.angle_gamma   90.00
#
_symmetry.space_group_name_H-M   'P 1'
#
loop_
_entity.id
_entity.type
_entity.pdbx_description
1 polymer ?
#
loop_
_entity_poly.entity_id
_entity_poly.type
_entity_poly.pdbx_seq_one_letter_code
_entity_poly.pdbx_strand_id
1 'polypeptide(L)'
;MPALTDRGRAPGAERGFTPVQVAEAKALANHLGGGSMASADTALTDFGREVIDALDDRHLMVDLSHSGERTCLGAARHSRVPVSINHTGCRALTDLPRNKTDEELRLVASRGGFVGIYFMPFLSPTGHARAADLVEHIVHAVHVCGEDHVGIGTDGPVTAIDDLDAYRAHLAEHVTRRQQAGVSAAGERADTYPFVVDLRGVDQFRELIRLLELRGFATERIEKIMGRNFVDYAQRVWGTDRPRRGRRCGVTQAPVAMGPVRCTC
;
A
#
# COMPACT_ATOMS: atom_id res chain seq x y z
N MET A 1 4.98 -42.14 10.88
CA MET A 1 5.50 -41.59 12.15
C MET A 1 6.97 -41.96 12.21
N PRO A 2 7.88 -41.01 12.01
CA PRO A 2 8.22 -40.06 13.07
C PRO A 2 8.07 -38.59 12.65
N ALA A 3 8.03 -37.74 13.67
CA ALA A 3 7.62 -36.35 13.66
C ALA A 3 8.71 -35.41 13.14
N LEU A 4 8.31 -34.45 12.29
CA LEU A 4 9.09 -33.25 11.99
C LEU A 4 8.77 -32.20 13.07
N THR A 5 9.53 -32.21 14.16
CA THR A 5 9.62 -31.09 15.10
C THR A 5 10.86 -30.29 14.77
N ASP A 6 10.73 -29.32 13.86
CA ASP A 6 11.55 -28.12 13.88
C ASP A 6 10.73 -26.95 13.29
N ARG A 7 10.01 -26.24 14.17
CA ARG A 7 9.33 -24.98 13.81
C ARG A 7 10.38 -23.87 13.83
N GLY A 8 11.27 -23.90 12.84
CA GLY A 8 12.21 -22.85 12.55
C GLY A 8 11.49 -21.54 12.22
N ARG A 9 11.91 -20.48 12.91
CA ARG A 9 11.48 -19.09 12.69
C ARG A 9 11.62 -18.74 11.20
N ALA A 10 10.52 -18.32 10.56
CA ALA A 10 10.56 -17.92 9.16
C ALA A 10 11.50 -16.69 8.99
N PRO A 11 12.54 -16.75 8.14
CA PRO A 11 13.60 -15.73 8.06
C PRO A 11 13.15 -14.32 7.63
N GLY A 12 11.90 -14.15 7.16
CA GLY A 12 11.37 -12.87 6.68
C GLY A 12 10.89 -11.92 7.79
N ALA A 13 10.43 -12.45 8.92
CA ALA A 13 9.89 -11.64 10.02
C ALA A 13 10.98 -10.88 10.81
N GLU A 14 12.24 -11.25 10.65
CA GLU A 14 13.38 -10.63 11.33
C GLU A 14 13.98 -9.43 10.58
N ARG A 15 13.60 -9.21 9.31
CA ARG A 15 14.18 -8.17 8.44
C ARG A 15 13.25 -6.99 8.13
N GLY A 16 12.11 -6.88 8.82
CA GLY A 16 11.18 -5.74 8.64
C GLY A 16 10.40 -5.74 7.31
N PHE A 17 10.05 -6.91 6.77
CA PHE A 17 9.18 -6.99 5.58
C PHE A 17 7.76 -6.50 5.91
N THR A 18 7.25 -5.56 5.12
CA THR A 18 6.08 -4.74 5.47
C THR A 18 4.86 -5.05 4.56
N PRO A 19 4.93 -4.93 3.21
CA PRO A 19 3.92 -5.54 2.32
C PRO A 19 4.47 -6.53 1.26
N VAL A 20 3.64 -7.51 0.87
CA VAL A 20 3.89 -8.44 -0.24
C VAL A 20 2.79 -8.27 -1.30
N GLN A 21 3.18 -7.91 -2.52
CA GLN A 21 2.25 -7.72 -3.63
C GLN A 21 1.94 -9.06 -4.31
N VAL A 22 0.65 -9.41 -4.41
CA VAL A 22 0.19 -10.72 -4.91
C VAL A 22 0.18 -10.80 -6.45
N ALA A 23 0.29 -9.67 -7.14
CA ALA A 23 0.46 -9.63 -8.60
C ALA A 23 1.38 -8.48 -9.02
N GLU A 24 2.24 -8.67 -10.02
CA GLU A 24 3.12 -7.62 -10.55
C GLU A 24 2.40 -6.76 -11.62
N ALA A 25 2.76 -5.49 -11.70
CA ALA A 25 2.24 -4.49 -12.65
C ALA A 25 2.36 -4.89 -14.12
N LYS A 26 3.42 -5.62 -14.46
CA LYS A 26 3.78 -5.94 -15.83
C LYS A 26 3.00 -7.16 -16.31
N ALA A 27 1.78 -6.90 -16.79
CA ALA A 27 1.13 -7.52 -17.96
C ALA A 27 1.15 -9.07 -18.12
N LEU A 28 1.57 -9.84 -17.13
CA LEU A 28 1.60 -11.31 -17.18
C LEU A 28 0.92 -11.82 -15.92
N ALA A 29 -0.09 -12.68 -16.10
CA ALA A 29 -0.55 -13.51 -15.01
C ALA A 29 0.66 -14.24 -14.41
N ASN A 30 0.83 -14.16 -13.10
CA ASN A 30 1.81 -14.97 -12.40
C ASN A 30 1.14 -16.26 -11.91
N HIS A 31 1.89 -17.11 -11.22
CA HIS A 31 1.33 -18.35 -10.67
C HIS A 31 0.24 -18.12 -9.61
N LEU A 32 0.07 -16.89 -9.12
CA LEU A 32 -0.88 -16.52 -8.07
C LEU A 32 -2.22 -16.03 -8.67
N GLY A 33 -2.19 -15.32 -9.80
CA GLY A 33 -3.40 -14.82 -10.47
C GLY A 33 -3.13 -13.86 -11.64
N GLY A 34 -4.20 -13.30 -12.20
CA GLY A 34 -4.14 -12.28 -13.25
C GLY A 34 -3.75 -10.90 -12.72
N GLY A 35 -2.96 -10.16 -13.50
CA GLY A 35 -2.61 -8.75 -13.25
C GLY A 35 -3.56 -7.76 -13.94
N SER A 36 -3.58 -6.52 -13.45
CA SER A 36 -4.44 -5.41 -13.91
C SER A 36 -4.28 -5.08 -15.40
N MET A 37 -3.09 -5.29 -15.95
CA MET A 37 -2.74 -5.02 -17.35
C MET A 37 -2.63 -6.31 -18.19
N ALA A 38 -3.02 -7.47 -17.65
CA ALA A 38 -2.95 -8.74 -18.38
C ALA A 38 -4.04 -8.80 -19.48
N SER A 39 -3.75 -9.52 -20.57
CA SER A 39 -4.71 -9.70 -21.68
C SER A 39 -5.96 -10.49 -21.30
N ALA A 40 -5.88 -11.29 -20.23
CA ALA A 40 -6.99 -12.03 -19.66
C ALA A 40 -7.13 -11.72 -18.16
N ASP A 41 -8.37 -11.47 -17.72
CA ASP A 41 -8.70 -11.34 -16.31
C ASP A 41 -8.84 -12.72 -15.66
N THR A 42 -7.69 -13.29 -15.30
CA THR A 42 -7.62 -14.60 -14.64
C THR A 42 -7.96 -14.47 -13.16
N ALA A 43 -8.72 -15.42 -12.62
CA ALA A 43 -9.01 -15.47 -11.19
C ALA A 43 -7.76 -15.83 -10.36
N LEU A 44 -7.85 -15.60 -9.05
CA LEU A 44 -6.90 -16.12 -8.07
C LEU A 44 -6.80 -17.65 -8.19
N THR A 45 -5.59 -18.18 -8.31
CA THR A 45 -5.33 -19.62 -8.40
C THR A 45 -5.35 -20.30 -7.03
N ASP A 46 -5.44 -21.62 -6.99
CA ASP A 46 -5.34 -22.38 -5.73
C ASP A 46 -3.97 -22.17 -5.05
N PHE A 47 -2.89 -22.12 -5.84
CA PHE A 47 -1.57 -21.75 -5.32
C PHE A 47 -1.54 -20.31 -4.79
N GLY A 48 -2.23 -19.37 -5.43
CA GLY A 48 -2.41 -18.01 -4.93
C GLY A 48 -3.12 -17.98 -3.57
N ARG A 49 -4.11 -18.84 -3.35
CA ARG A 49 -4.78 -19.02 -2.05
C ARG A 49 -3.83 -19.54 -0.98
N GLU A 50 -3.04 -20.57 -1.31
CA GLU A 50 -2.03 -21.12 -0.38
C GLU A 50 -0.99 -20.07 0.03
N VAL A 51 -0.57 -19.23 -0.92
CA VAL A 51 0.35 -18.12 -0.63
C VAL A 51 -0.30 -17.08 0.28
N ILE A 52 -1.56 -16.70 0.02
CA ILE A 52 -2.30 -15.79 0.90
C ILE A 52 -2.44 -16.39 2.30
N ASP A 53 -2.78 -17.67 2.43
CA ASP A 53 -2.88 -18.34 3.73
C ASP A 53 -1.55 -18.30 4.49
N ALA A 54 -0.43 -18.50 3.79
CA ALA A 54 0.90 -18.42 4.35
C ALA A 54 1.32 -16.99 4.76
N LEU A 55 0.83 -15.96 4.06
CA LEU A 55 1.03 -14.55 4.41
C LEU A 55 0.18 -14.16 5.64
N ASP A 56 -1.09 -14.59 5.66
CA ASP A 56 -2.01 -14.40 6.77
C ASP A 56 -1.44 -15.01 8.07
N ASP A 57 -0.95 -16.26 8.01
CA ASP A 57 -0.34 -16.96 9.15
C ASP A 57 0.91 -16.24 9.70
N ARG A 58 1.54 -15.41 8.86
CA ARG A 58 2.75 -14.63 9.22
C ARG A 58 2.44 -13.18 9.52
N HIS A 59 1.17 -12.77 9.48
CA HIS A 59 0.76 -11.39 9.66
C HIS A 59 1.46 -10.45 8.67
N LEU A 60 1.56 -10.87 7.40
CA LEU A 60 2.14 -10.06 6.33
C LEU A 60 1.01 -9.43 5.52
N MET A 61 1.17 -8.15 5.14
CA MET A 61 0.17 -7.47 4.34
C MET A 61 0.13 -8.03 2.91
N VAL A 62 -1.08 -8.31 2.44
CA VAL A 62 -1.37 -8.68 1.06
C VAL A 62 -1.74 -7.41 0.28
N ASP A 63 -0.95 -7.08 -0.74
CA ASP A 63 -1.20 -5.93 -1.62
C ASP A 63 -1.74 -6.36 -3.00
N LEU A 64 -2.85 -5.75 -3.40
CA LEU A 64 -3.64 -6.03 -4.59
C LEU A 64 -3.61 -4.86 -5.60
N SER A 65 -2.72 -3.88 -5.42
CA SER A 65 -2.62 -2.70 -6.29
C SER A 65 -2.57 -3.02 -7.79
N HIS A 66 -1.83 -4.06 -8.15
CA HIS A 66 -1.61 -4.45 -9.54
C HIS A 66 -2.38 -5.69 -9.98
N SER A 67 -3.27 -6.23 -9.15
CA SER A 67 -4.08 -7.40 -9.51
C SER A 67 -5.16 -7.06 -10.55
N GLY A 68 -5.58 -8.05 -11.34
CA GLY A 68 -6.82 -7.97 -12.11
C GLY A 68 -8.04 -8.01 -11.20
N GLU A 69 -9.22 -7.69 -11.74
CA GLU A 69 -10.45 -7.59 -10.96
C GLU A 69 -10.81 -8.92 -10.29
N ARG A 70 -10.79 -10.03 -11.04
CA ARG A 70 -11.12 -11.35 -10.49
C ARG A 70 -10.11 -11.82 -9.46
N THR A 71 -8.82 -11.51 -9.64
CA THR A 71 -7.80 -11.77 -8.62
C THR A 71 -8.04 -10.93 -7.37
N CYS A 72 -8.33 -9.64 -7.52
CA CYS A 72 -8.58 -8.73 -6.40
C CYS A 72 -9.77 -9.19 -5.56
N LEU A 73 -10.91 -9.43 -6.21
CA LEU A 73 -12.12 -9.91 -5.54
C LEU A 73 -11.92 -11.29 -4.92
N GLY A 74 -11.22 -12.19 -5.61
CA GLY A 74 -10.89 -13.52 -5.10
C GLY A 74 -10.00 -13.49 -3.86
N ALA A 75 -8.94 -12.68 -3.88
CA ALA A 75 -8.01 -12.52 -2.77
C ALA A 75 -8.66 -11.85 -1.55
N ALA A 76 -9.43 -10.78 -1.76
CA ALA A 76 -10.13 -10.08 -0.69
C ALA A 76 -11.21 -10.94 0.00
N ARG A 77 -11.86 -11.85 -0.76
CA ARG A 77 -12.80 -12.86 -0.21
C ARG A 77 -12.07 -13.98 0.53
N HIS A 78 -10.89 -14.39 0.05
CA HIS A 78 -10.14 -15.51 0.59
C HIS A 78 -9.38 -15.18 1.87
N SER A 79 -8.63 -14.08 1.88
CA SER A 79 -7.75 -13.72 3.00
C SER A 79 -8.55 -13.57 4.31
N ARG A 80 -8.01 -14.14 5.38
CA ARG A 80 -8.54 -14.09 6.75
C ARG A 80 -8.16 -12.80 7.46
N VAL A 81 -7.15 -12.10 6.95
CA VAL A 81 -6.62 -10.84 7.47
C VAL A 81 -7.02 -9.71 6.49
N PRO A 82 -7.19 -8.45 6.95
CA PRO A 82 -7.44 -7.36 6.03
C PRO A 82 -6.35 -7.24 4.95
N VAL A 83 -6.76 -7.01 3.71
CA VAL A 83 -5.87 -6.78 2.55
C VAL A 83 -5.80 -5.31 2.19
N SER A 84 -4.85 -4.90 1.37
CA SER A 84 -4.76 -3.54 0.85
C SER A 84 -4.67 -3.45 -0.66
N ILE A 85 -5.08 -2.29 -1.16
CA ILE A 85 -4.71 -1.74 -2.46
C ILE A 85 -3.85 -0.53 -2.11
N ASN A 86 -2.54 -0.70 -1.99
CA ASN A 86 -1.63 0.35 -1.55
C ASN A 86 -1.64 1.59 -2.45
N HIS A 87 -1.84 1.42 -3.76
CA HIS A 87 -1.82 2.51 -4.72
C HIS A 87 -2.69 2.22 -5.96
N THR A 88 -3.72 3.05 -6.16
CA THR A 88 -4.63 2.99 -7.30
C THR A 88 -5.36 4.31 -7.54
N GLY A 89 -6.21 4.35 -8.57
CA GLY A 89 -7.30 5.32 -8.74
C GLY A 89 -8.64 4.60 -8.94
N CYS A 90 -9.65 5.37 -9.32
CA CYS A 90 -11.05 4.94 -9.37
C CYS A 90 -11.53 4.83 -10.82
N ARG A 91 -11.95 3.64 -11.26
CA ARG A 91 -12.44 3.44 -12.64
C ARG A 91 -13.70 4.24 -12.97
N ALA A 92 -14.51 4.54 -11.96
CA ALA A 92 -15.70 5.36 -12.12
C ALA A 92 -15.39 6.78 -12.64
N LEU A 93 -14.18 7.29 -12.41
CA LEU A 93 -13.75 8.61 -12.89
C LEU A 93 -12.88 8.49 -14.15
N THR A 94 -11.91 7.57 -14.12
CA THR A 94 -11.01 7.33 -15.25
C THR A 94 -10.93 5.82 -15.50
N ASP A 95 -11.63 5.33 -16.52
CA ASP A 95 -11.69 3.90 -16.82
C ASP A 95 -10.42 3.41 -17.52
N LEU A 96 -9.40 3.11 -16.70
CA LEU A 96 -8.13 2.55 -17.14
C LEU A 96 -7.84 1.26 -16.36
N PRO A 97 -7.14 0.27 -16.96
CA PRO A 97 -6.96 -1.03 -16.33
C PRO A 97 -6.23 -1.00 -14.98
N ARG A 98 -5.41 0.04 -14.76
CA ARG A 98 -4.66 0.26 -13.53
C ARG A 98 -5.52 0.79 -12.36
N ASN A 99 -6.67 1.39 -12.66
CA ASN A 99 -7.65 1.83 -11.67
C ASN A 99 -8.54 0.66 -11.24
N LYS A 100 -9.16 0.80 -10.07
CA LYS A 100 -10.01 -0.23 -9.45
C LYS A 100 -11.49 0.12 -9.57
N THR A 101 -12.33 -0.91 -9.75
CA THR A 101 -13.79 -0.76 -9.79
C THR A 101 -14.35 -0.46 -8.40
N ASP A 102 -15.52 0.15 -8.33
CA ASP A 102 -16.19 0.40 -7.05
C ASP A 102 -16.50 -0.90 -6.29
N GLU A 103 -16.67 -2.03 -6.98
CA GLU A 103 -16.82 -3.34 -6.35
C GLU A 103 -15.53 -3.76 -5.63
N GLU A 104 -14.38 -3.66 -6.30
CA GLU A 104 -13.06 -3.95 -5.71
C GLU A 104 -12.80 -3.07 -4.48
N LEU A 105 -12.99 -1.75 -4.63
CA LEU A 105 -12.77 -0.76 -3.57
C LEU A 105 -13.65 -1.04 -2.35
N ARG A 106 -14.96 -1.22 -2.56
CA ARG A 106 -15.93 -1.48 -1.49
C ARG A 106 -15.68 -2.80 -0.79
N LEU A 107 -15.32 -3.86 -1.52
CA LEU A 107 -15.05 -5.17 -0.93
C LEU A 107 -13.82 -5.10 -0.01
N VAL A 108 -12.72 -4.51 -0.48
CA VAL A 108 -11.50 -4.34 0.33
C VAL A 108 -11.82 -3.55 1.61
N ALA A 109 -12.54 -2.44 1.51
CA ALA A 109 -12.95 -1.64 2.66
C ALA A 109 -13.85 -2.44 3.63
N SER A 110 -14.87 -3.14 3.14
CA SER A 110 -15.79 -3.94 3.98
C SER A 110 -15.11 -5.08 4.74
N ARG A 111 -13.91 -5.50 4.28
CA ARG A 111 -13.07 -6.52 4.92
C ARG A 111 -12.04 -5.91 5.88
N GLY A 112 -12.17 -4.63 6.21
CA GLY A 112 -11.28 -3.91 7.12
C GLY A 112 -9.98 -3.41 6.47
N GLY A 113 -9.89 -3.49 5.14
CA GLY A 113 -8.71 -3.21 4.35
C GLY A 113 -8.38 -1.72 4.19
N PHE A 114 -7.45 -1.43 3.28
CA PHE A 114 -6.96 -0.08 2.99
C PHE A 114 -6.84 0.16 1.49
N VAL A 115 -7.19 1.37 1.04
CA VAL A 115 -7.08 1.83 -0.35
C VAL A 115 -6.29 3.14 -0.38
N GLY A 116 -5.09 3.11 -0.96
CA GLY A 116 -4.28 4.29 -1.20
C GLY A 116 -4.54 4.88 -2.58
N ILE A 117 -4.83 6.18 -2.65
CA ILE A 117 -4.93 6.90 -3.91
C ILE A 117 -3.55 7.43 -4.30
N TYR A 118 -3.16 7.15 -5.54
CA TYR A 118 -1.82 7.43 -6.06
C TYR A 118 -1.69 8.73 -6.84
N PHE A 119 -0.45 9.16 -7.10
CA PHE A 119 -0.13 10.42 -7.75
C PHE A 119 0.29 10.14 -9.20
N MET A 120 -0.49 9.34 -9.91
CA MET A 120 -0.09 8.73 -11.17
C MET A 120 -0.93 9.21 -12.35
N PRO A 121 -0.41 9.11 -13.60
CA PRO A 121 -1.07 9.63 -14.80
C PRO A 121 -2.44 9.01 -15.06
N PHE A 122 -2.68 7.83 -14.51
CA PHE A 122 -3.92 7.07 -14.65
C PHE A 122 -5.13 7.70 -13.95
N LEU A 123 -4.94 8.77 -13.17
CA LEU A 123 -6.05 9.58 -12.66
C LEU A 123 -6.72 10.42 -13.75
N SER A 124 -6.08 10.56 -14.92
CA SER A 124 -6.59 11.35 -16.03
C SER A 124 -6.49 10.58 -17.35
N PRO A 125 -7.50 10.66 -18.23
CA PRO A 125 -7.46 10.00 -19.53
C PRO A 125 -6.34 10.55 -20.45
N THR A 126 -5.83 11.75 -20.18
CA THR A 126 -4.74 12.35 -20.97
C THR A 126 -3.37 11.79 -20.61
N GLY A 127 -3.22 11.22 -19.41
CA GLY A 127 -1.92 10.88 -18.84
C GLY A 127 -1.19 12.08 -18.22
N HIS A 128 -1.88 13.21 -18.03
CA HIS A 128 -1.37 14.41 -17.35
C HIS A 128 -2.26 14.75 -16.15
N ALA A 129 -2.24 13.90 -15.13
CA ALA A 129 -3.03 14.08 -13.92
C ALA A 129 -2.69 15.40 -13.20
N ARG A 130 -3.73 16.08 -12.71
CA ARG A 130 -3.66 17.31 -11.92
C ARG A 130 -4.15 17.08 -10.49
N ALA A 131 -3.86 18.03 -9.61
CA ALA A 131 -4.27 17.98 -8.21
C ALA A 131 -5.79 17.89 -8.07
N ALA A 132 -6.53 18.54 -8.97
CA ALA A 132 -7.98 18.44 -9.04
C ALA A 132 -8.45 17.00 -9.32
N ASP A 133 -7.80 16.28 -10.23
CA ASP A 133 -8.12 14.88 -10.53
C ASP A 133 -7.88 14.03 -9.28
N LEU A 134 -6.72 14.20 -8.63
CA LEU A 134 -6.37 13.50 -7.39
C LEU A 134 -7.43 13.73 -6.29
N VAL A 135 -7.86 14.98 -6.09
CA VAL A 135 -8.88 15.31 -5.10
C VAL A 135 -10.20 14.62 -5.40
N GLU A 136 -10.67 14.63 -6.66
CA GLU A 136 -11.92 13.96 -7.01
C GLU A 136 -11.82 12.45 -6.85
N HIS A 137 -10.67 11.84 -7.14
CA HIS A 137 -10.42 10.43 -6.84
C HIS A 137 -10.44 10.12 -5.34
N ILE A 138 -9.87 10.97 -4.48
CA ILE A 138 -9.95 10.82 -3.03
C ILE A 138 -11.40 10.95 -2.55
N VAL A 139 -12.14 11.94 -3.05
CA VAL A 139 -13.56 12.16 -2.70
C VAL A 139 -14.41 10.95 -3.07
N HIS A 140 -14.25 10.43 -4.29
CA HIS A 140 -14.97 9.24 -4.75
C HIS A 140 -14.60 8.01 -3.92
N ALA A 141 -13.31 7.79 -3.67
CA ALA A 141 -12.87 6.68 -2.84
C ALA A 141 -13.44 6.75 -1.41
N VAL A 142 -13.50 7.93 -0.79
CA VAL A 142 -14.12 8.12 0.53
C VAL A 142 -15.61 7.81 0.49
N HIS A 143 -16.30 8.17 -0.59
CA HIS A 143 -17.72 7.84 -0.77
C HIS A 143 -17.96 6.32 -0.88
N VAL A 144 -17.09 5.60 -1.59
CA VAL A 144 -17.23 4.16 -1.85
C VAL A 144 -16.75 3.31 -0.67
N CYS A 145 -15.58 3.63 -0.12
CA CYS A 145 -14.90 2.85 0.91
C CYS A 145 -15.27 3.25 2.34
N GLY A 146 -15.76 4.48 2.54
CA GLY A 146 -15.78 5.12 3.85
C GLY A 146 -14.43 5.74 4.22
N GLU A 147 -14.47 6.82 5.00
CA GLU A 147 -13.30 7.64 5.31
C GLU A 147 -12.20 6.93 6.12
N ASP A 148 -12.49 5.80 6.76
CA ASP A 148 -11.55 5.03 7.59
C ASP A 148 -10.68 4.04 6.78
N HIS A 149 -10.93 3.94 5.48
CA HIS A 149 -10.30 2.95 4.59
C HIS A 149 -9.50 3.58 3.45
N VAL A 150 -9.44 4.91 3.36
CA VAL A 150 -8.78 5.63 2.27
C VAL A 150 -7.52 6.31 2.76
N GLY A 151 -6.45 6.32 1.96
CA GLY A 151 -5.27 7.12 2.26
C GLY A 151 -4.46 7.45 1.02
N ILE A 152 -3.18 7.75 1.23
CA ILE A 152 -2.24 8.13 0.17
C ILE A 152 -1.26 7.00 -0.14
N GLY A 153 -1.08 6.71 -1.42
CA GLY A 153 -0.07 5.77 -1.91
C GLY A 153 0.56 6.29 -3.19
N THR A 154 1.50 7.23 -3.08
CA THR A 154 1.96 8.07 -4.20
C THR A 154 2.39 7.30 -5.45
N ASP A 155 2.97 6.10 -5.31
CA ASP A 155 3.63 5.32 -6.37
C ASP A 155 4.79 6.08 -7.06
N GLY A 156 5.27 7.13 -6.41
CA GLY A 156 6.29 8.04 -6.90
C GLY A 156 7.13 8.64 -5.77
N PRO A 157 8.32 9.16 -6.08
CA PRO A 157 9.20 9.74 -5.08
C PRO A 157 8.62 11.04 -4.51
N VAL A 158 9.03 11.40 -3.30
CA VAL A 158 8.69 12.68 -2.66
C VAL A 158 9.64 13.82 -3.03
N THR A 159 10.65 13.53 -3.85
CA THR A 159 11.66 14.49 -4.31
C THR A 159 11.05 15.49 -5.28
N ALA A 160 11.44 16.76 -5.15
CA ALA A 160 11.00 17.80 -6.05
C ALA A 160 11.50 17.58 -7.49
N ILE A 161 10.70 18.01 -8.45
CA ILE A 161 11.08 18.09 -9.87
C ILE A 161 11.26 19.57 -10.19
N ASP A 162 12.46 20.07 -9.90
CA ASP A 162 12.80 21.49 -10.01
C ASP A 162 12.95 21.94 -11.47
N ASP A 163 13.47 21.06 -12.34
CA ASP A 163 13.60 21.28 -13.78
C ASP A 163 12.70 20.31 -14.56
N LEU A 164 11.55 20.81 -14.98
CA LEU A 164 10.57 20.01 -15.71
C LEU A 164 11.02 19.69 -17.14
N ASP A 165 11.77 20.57 -17.78
CA ASP A 165 12.21 20.38 -19.16
C ASP A 165 13.31 19.32 -19.22
N ALA A 166 14.27 19.37 -18.29
CA ALA A 166 15.27 18.31 -18.13
C ALA A 166 14.61 16.98 -17.79
N TYR A 167 13.60 16.96 -16.90
CA TYR A 167 12.86 15.75 -16.59
C TYR A 167 12.18 15.17 -17.84
N ARG A 168 11.49 16.01 -18.64
CA ARG A 168 10.82 15.58 -19.88
C ARG A 168 11.81 15.00 -20.89
N ALA A 169 12.98 15.61 -21.04
CA ALA A 169 14.04 15.09 -21.89
C ALA A 169 14.53 13.71 -21.42
N HIS A 170 14.78 13.55 -20.11
CA HIS A 170 15.18 12.27 -19.53
C HIS A 170 14.09 11.19 -19.65
N LEU A 171 12.82 11.56 -19.47
CA LEU A 171 11.70 10.64 -19.62
C LEU A 171 11.59 10.16 -21.08
N ALA A 172 11.71 11.08 -22.05
CA ALA A 172 11.67 10.74 -23.47
C ALA A 172 12.80 9.77 -23.85
N GLU A 173 14.01 10.01 -23.35
CA GLU A 173 15.15 9.11 -23.53
C GLU A 173 14.89 7.74 -22.87
N HIS A 174 14.38 7.72 -21.64
CA HIS A 174 14.08 6.50 -20.90
C HIS A 174 13.04 5.63 -21.60
N VAL A 175 11.94 6.24 -22.07
CA VAL A 175 10.90 5.54 -22.84
C VAL A 175 11.47 4.99 -24.14
N THR A 176 12.25 5.79 -24.88
CA THR A 176 12.91 5.34 -26.12
C THR A 176 13.79 4.11 -25.86
N ARG A 177 14.60 4.15 -24.79
CA ARG A 177 15.48 3.04 -24.40
C ARG A 177 14.70 1.77 -24.07
N ARG A 178 13.58 1.89 -23.35
CA ARG A 178 12.73 0.75 -22.98
C ARG A 178 12.01 0.15 -24.18
N GLN A 179 11.54 0.98 -25.11
CA GLN A 179 10.92 0.53 -26.36
C GLN A 179 11.94 -0.22 -27.22
N GLN A 180 13.16 0.33 -27.37
CA GLN A 180 14.25 -0.34 -28.09
C GLN A 180 14.65 -1.67 -27.45
N ALA A 181 14.61 -1.76 -26.12
CA ALA A 181 14.90 -3.00 -25.39
C ALA A 181 13.71 -3.99 -25.36
N GLY A 182 12.55 -3.63 -25.92
CA GLY A 182 11.35 -4.49 -25.92
C GLY A 182 10.73 -4.72 -24.53
N VAL A 183 11.03 -3.87 -23.55
CA VAL A 183 10.55 -3.98 -22.15
C VAL A 183 9.56 -2.87 -21.77
N SER A 184 9.15 -2.05 -22.74
CA SER A 184 8.14 -1.00 -22.57
C SER A 184 6.77 -1.60 -22.28
N ALA A 185 6.00 -0.93 -21.43
CA ALA A 185 4.61 -1.29 -21.25
C ALA A 185 3.79 -0.99 -22.53
N ALA A 186 2.69 -1.70 -22.72
CA ALA A 186 1.75 -1.38 -23.80
C ALA A 186 1.23 0.06 -23.63
N GLY A 187 1.34 0.89 -24.67
CA GLY A 187 0.92 2.30 -24.63
C GLY A 187 1.86 3.25 -23.88
N GLU A 188 3.08 2.83 -23.53
CA GLU A 188 4.11 3.69 -22.91
C GLU A 188 4.49 4.84 -23.86
N ARG A 189 4.29 6.10 -23.42
CA ARG A 189 4.60 7.32 -24.19
C ARG A 189 5.54 8.23 -23.40
N ALA A 190 6.39 8.96 -24.11
CA ALA A 190 7.24 10.01 -23.54
C ALA A 190 6.43 11.18 -22.95
N ASP A 191 5.20 11.37 -23.42
CA ASP A 191 4.27 12.41 -22.95
C ASP A 191 3.22 11.86 -21.97
N THR A 192 3.62 10.91 -21.12
CA THR A 192 2.81 10.44 -19.98
C THR A 192 3.61 10.70 -18.72
N TYR A 193 3.14 11.57 -17.84
CA TYR A 193 3.94 12.01 -16.71
C TYR A 193 3.66 11.16 -15.48
N PRO A 194 4.66 10.46 -14.90
CA PRO A 194 4.47 9.56 -13.75
C PRO A 194 4.38 10.34 -12.42
N PHE A 195 3.65 11.45 -12.42
CA PHE A 195 3.40 12.32 -11.28
C PHE A 195 2.19 13.22 -11.57
N VAL A 196 1.65 13.84 -10.52
CA VAL A 196 0.64 14.90 -10.65
C VAL A 196 1.32 16.23 -11.00
N VAL A 197 0.94 16.84 -12.11
CA VAL A 197 1.72 17.92 -12.78
C VAL A 197 1.86 19.21 -11.99
N ASP A 198 0.96 19.47 -11.05
CA ASP A 198 0.93 20.64 -10.18
C ASP A 198 1.18 20.28 -8.69
N LEU A 199 1.53 19.02 -8.41
CA LEU A 199 2.00 18.54 -7.09
C LEU A 199 3.41 17.95 -7.21
N ARG A 200 4.35 18.75 -7.72
CA ARG A 200 5.75 18.38 -7.96
C ARG A 200 6.65 19.05 -6.92
N GLY A 201 6.84 18.43 -5.77
CA GLY A 201 7.67 19.08 -4.75
C GLY A 201 7.60 18.48 -3.37
N VAL A 202 8.48 19.01 -2.51
CA VAL A 202 8.48 18.70 -1.07
C VAL A 202 7.19 19.15 -0.38
N ASP A 203 6.51 20.16 -0.93
CA ASP A 203 5.25 20.70 -0.39
C ASP A 203 3.98 20.01 -0.94
N GLN A 204 4.12 18.98 -1.78
CA GLN A 204 2.97 18.32 -2.43
C GLN A 204 1.86 17.89 -1.46
N PHE A 205 2.23 17.42 -0.25
CA PHE A 205 1.27 17.00 0.76
C PHE A 205 0.61 18.18 1.47
N ARG A 206 1.33 19.29 1.67
CA ARG A 206 0.77 20.51 2.26
C ARG A 206 -0.25 21.11 1.31
N GLU A 207 0.06 21.13 0.03
CA GLU A 207 -0.87 21.62 -0.99
C GLU A 207 -2.09 20.70 -1.12
N LEU A 208 -1.90 19.37 -1.09
CA LEU A 208 -3.02 18.44 -1.06
C LEU A 208 -3.94 18.66 0.15
N ILE A 209 -3.38 18.86 1.36
CA ILE A 209 -4.15 19.17 2.56
C ILE A 209 -5.01 20.43 2.33
N ARG A 210 -4.40 21.51 1.82
CA ARG A 210 -5.11 22.77 1.52
C ARG A 210 -6.24 22.56 0.52
N LEU A 211 -6.03 21.74 -0.51
CA LEU A 211 -7.06 21.43 -1.50
C LEU A 211 -8.22 20.60 -0.91
N LEU A 212 -7.92 19.65 -0.01
CA LEU A 212 -8.95 18.89 0.70
C LEU A 212 -9.75 19.77 1.68
N GLU A 213 -9.10 20.70 2.37
CA GLU A 213 -9.76 21.71 3.21
C GLU A 213 -10.72 22.57 2.37
N LEU A 214 -10.28 23.06 1.20
CA LEU A 214 -11.13 23.79 0.27
C LEU A 214 -12.30 22.98 -0.27
N ARG A 215 -12.14 21.65 -0.37
CA ARG A 215 -13.23 20.71 -0.73
C ARG A 215 -14.20 20.45 0.43
N GLY A 216 -13.94 21.01 1.62
CA GLY A 216 -14.77 20.93 2.81
C GLY A 216 -14.48 19.73 3.71
N PHE A 217 -13.31 19.11 3.60
CA PHE A 217 -12.95 18.00 4.47
C PHE A 217 -12.57 18.54 5.85
N ALA A 218 -13.15 17.95 6.89
CA ALA A 218 -12.77 18.24 8.27
C ALA A 218 -11.35 17.75 8.56
N THR A 219 -10.65 18.43 9.46
CA THR A 219 -9.26 18.13 9.84
C THR A 219 -9.09 16.66 10.26
N GLU A 220 -10.04 16.10 11.01
CA GLU A 220 -10.00 14.71 11.47
C GLU A 220 -10.02 13.72 10.30
N ARG A 221 -10.81 14.01 9.25
CA ARG A 221 -10.85 13.21 8.03
C ARG A 221 -9.54 13.33 7.24
N ILE A 222 -8.95 14.52 7.19
CA ILE A 222 -7.67 14.73 6.52
C ILE A 222 -6.56 13.94 7.24
N GLU A 223 -6.50 13.97 8.57
CA GLU A 223 -5.53 13.16 9.34
C GLU A 223 -5.64 11.66 9.06
N LYS A 224 -6.88 11.15 8.95
CA LYS A 224 -7.18 9.77 8.55
C LYS A 224 -6.53 9.44 7.21
N ILE A 225 -6.81 10.25 6.19
CA ILE A 225 -6.31 10.06 4.82
C ILE A 225 -4.79 10.20 4.73
N MET A 226 -4.22 11.16 5.46
CA MET A 226 -2.78 11.45 5.40
C MET A 226 -1.91 10.39 6.07
N GLY A 227 -2.48 9.47 6.86
CA GLY A 227 -1.71 8.31 7.31
C GLY A 227 -2.32 7.49 8.44
N ARG A 228 -3.23 8.05 9.24
CA ARG A 228 -3.79 7.30 10.40
C ARG A 228 -4.51 6.01 9.94
N ASN A 229 -5.23 6.05 8.82
CA ASN A 229 -5.90 4.86 8.28
C ASN A 229 -4.93 3.74 7.91
N PHE A 230 -3.78 4.07 7.32
CA PHE A 230 -2.76 3.08 6.99
C PHE A 230 -2.15 2.47 8.24
N VAL A 231 -1.88 3.29 9.27
CA VAL A 231 -1.37 2.80 10.57
C VAL A 231 -2.38 1.86 11.21
N ASP A 232 -3.66 2.23 11.24
CA ASP A 232 -4.71 1.40 11.83
C ASP A 232 -4.89 0.09 11.07
N TYR A 233 -4.84 0.12 9.73
CA TYR A 233 -4.81 -1.08 8.89
C TYR A 233 -3.61 -1.96 9.23
N ALA A 234 -2.41 -1.39 9.29
CA ALA A 234 -1.19 -2.12 9.59
C ALA A 234 -1.24 -2.81 10.96
N GLN A 235 -1.77 -2.12 11.97
CA GLN A 235 -1.95 -2.67 13.31
C GLN A 235 -2.92 -3.85 13.33
N ARG A 236 -4.01 -3.79 12.53
CA ARG A 236 -4.95 -4.92 12.37
C ARG A 236 -4.27 -6.14 11.75
N VAL A 237 -3.40 -5.95 10.76
CA VAL A 237 -2.65 -7.03 10.11
C VAL A 237 -1.63 -7.64 11.08
N TRP A 238 -0.80 -6.81 11.72
CA TRP A 238 0.29 -7.25 12.59
C TRP A 238 -0.15 -7.76 13.96
N GLY A 239 -1.40 -7.54 14.36
CA GLY A 239 -1.95 -8.02 15.62
C GLY A 239 -1.33 -7.33 16.83
N THR A 240 -1.29 -5.99 16.85
CA THR A 240 -0.80 -5.24 18.01
C THR A 240 -1.83 -5.17 19.13
N ASP A 241 -2.13 -6.34 19.69
CA ASP A 241 -2.48 -6.51 21.10
C ASP A 241 -1.40 -7.39 21.76
N ARG A 242 -0.13 -7.10 21.42
CA ARG A 242 1.00 -7.64 22.18
C ARG A 242 1.15 -6.81 23.44
N PRO A 243 0.90 -7.35 24.66
CA PRO A 243 1.47 -6.72 25.83
C PRO A 243 2.96 -6.61 25.56
N ARG A 244 3.52 -5.40 25.65
CA ARG A 244 4.96 -5.22 25.74
C ARG A 244 5.40 -6.11 26.89
N ARG A 245 5.91 -7.32 26.61
CA ARG A 245 6.55 -8.14 27.64
C ARG A 245 7.64 -7.25 28.18
N GLY A 246 7.38 -6.68 29.36
CA GLY A 246 8.33 -5.85 30.04
C GLY A 246 9.64 -6.62 30.05
N ARG A 247 10.67 -6.05 29.44
CA ARG A 247 12.01 -6.37 29.88
C ARG A 247 12.03 -5.92 31.33
N ARG A 248 11.70 -6.83 32.25
CA ARG A 248 12.23 -6.72 33.60
C ARG A 248 13.73 -6.79 33.38
N CYS A 249 14.38 -5.63 33.32
CA CYS A 249 15.80 -5.57 33.65
C CYS A 249 15.90 -6.23 35.02
N GLY A 250 16.39 -7.46 35.05
CA GLY A 250 16.80 -8.11 36.27
C GLY A 250 17.97 -7.31 36.81
N VAL A 251 17.67 -6.31 37.63
CA VAL A 251 18.63 -5.81 38.60
C VAL A 251 18.71 -6.92 39.64
N THR A 252 19.68 -7.82 39.46
CA THR A 252 20.17 -8.65 40.56
C THR A 252 20.68 -7.72 41.64
N GLN A 253 19.84 -7.42 42.64
CA GLN A 253 20.32 -6.91 43.91
C GLN A 253 21.12 -8.04 44.56
N ALA A 254 22.43 -7.84 44.69
CA ALA A 254 23.27 -8.66 45.54
C ALA A 254 22.76 -8.54 46.99
N PRO A 255 22.72 -9.65 47.76
CA PRO A 255 22.31 -9.59 49.15
C PRO A 255 23.36 -8.83 49.96
N VAL A 256 22.97 -7.69 50.54
CA VAL A 256 23.76 -7.00 51.56
C VAL A 256 23.65 -7.83 52.85
N ALA A 257 24.78 -8.37 53.30
CA ALA A 257 24.89 -9.09 54.55
C ALA A 257 24.56 -8.15 55.73
N MET A 258 23.50 -8.46 56.47
CA MET A 258 23.18 -7.83 57.76
C MET A 258 24.14 -8.35 58.83
N GLY A 259 25.13 -7.55 59.20
CA GLY A 259 25.91 -7.73 60.43
C GLY A 259 25.10 -7.30 61.66
N PRO A 260 25.36 -7.89 62.85
CA PRO A 260 24.50 -7.72 64.02
C PRO A 260 24.60 -6.31 64.62
N VAL A 261 23.43 -5.77 64.94
CA VAL A 261 23.21 -4.53 65.70
C VAL A 261 23.78 -4.68 67.11
N ARG A 262 24.68 -3.79 67.51
CA ARG A 262 24.98 -3.52 68.92
C ARG A 262 24.44 -2.15 69.29
N CYS A 263 23.41 -2.14 70.12
CA CYS A 263 23.02 -0.98 70.91
C CYS A 263 23.98 -0.85 72.10
N THR A 264 24.56 0.33 72.28
CA THR A 264 25.02 0.82 73.58
C THR A 264 24.58 2.27 73.71
N CYS A 265 24.15 2.60 74.92
CA CYS A 265 23.50 3.82 75.38
C CYS A 265 24.27 5.11 75.09
#